data_AF-A0A0A0EAU5-F1
#
_entry.id   AF-A0A0A0EAU5-F1
#
_cell.length_a   1.000
_cell.length_b   1.000
_cell.length_c   1.000
_cell.angle_alpha   90.00
_cell.angle_beta   90.00
_cell.angle_gamma   90.00
#
_symmetry.space_group_name_H-M   'P 1'
#
loop_
_entity.id
_entity.type
_entity.pdbx_description
1 polymer ?
#
loop_
_entity_poly.entity_id
_entity_poly.type
_entity_poly.pdbx_seq_one_letter_code
_entity_poly.pdbx_strand_id
1 'polypeptide(L)'
;MRSGQRLALCLALGLAPLQAAALDCAEPVTTADMSACARAELDAADAALNLAWKAALAHAEELDTYLSEGEEKTADALLTAQRAWIDFRDKACFAEGLEYRGGTLQTTEVLYCLLRQTERRTQDLIYFGGEK
;
A
#
# COMPACT_ATOMS: atom_id res chain seq x y z
N MET A 1 71.93 24.25 -1.32
CA MET A 1 71.01 25.38 -1.57
C MET A 1 69.93 24.93 -2.55
N ARG A 2 68.65 25.11 -2.16
CA ARG A 2 67.38 25.09 -2.93
C ARG A 2 67.00 23.76 -3.60
N SER A 3 66.04 23.00 -3.06
CA SER A 3 64.58 23.23 -3.00
C SER A 3 63.89 23.14 -4.36
N GLY A 4 63.00 22.16 -4.50
CA GLY A 4 62.09 22.00 -5.63
C GLY A 4 60.95 21.05 -5.27
N GLN A 5 60.14 21.45 -4.29
CA GLN A 5 58.95 20.74 -3.82
C GLN A 5 57.90 20.78 -4.95
N ARG A 6 57.55 19.62 -5.52
CA ARG A 6 56.46 19.51 -6.49
C ARG A 6 55.13 19.56 -5.74
N LEU A 7 54.35 20.63 -5.93
CA LEU A 7 52.98 20.75 -5.44
C LEU A 7 52.12 19.65 -6.10
N ALA A 8 51.58 18.74 -5.30
CA ALA A 8 50.52 17.84 -5.71
C ALA A 8 49.18 18.59 -5.57
N LEU A 9 48.51 18.86 -6.69
CA LEU A 9 47.18 19.46 -6.72
C LEU A 9 46.13 18.34 -6.67
N CYS A 10 45.66 17.99 -5.47
CA CYS A 10 44.52 17.10 -5.30
C CYS A 10 43.23 17.88 -5.61
N LEU A 11 42.67 17.68 -6.81
CA LEU A 11 41.33 18.14 -7.17
C LEU A 11 40.30 17.26 -6.44
N ALA A 12 39.86 17.69 -5.26
CA ALA A 12 38.74 17.06 -4.57
C ALA A 12 37.43 17.46 -5.26
N LEU A 13 36.91 16.61 -6.15
CA LEU A 13 35.55 16.69 -6.66
C LEU A 13 34.59 16.40 -5.50
N GLY A 14 34.09 17.46 -4.87
CA GLY A 14 33.04 17.37 -3.85
C GLY A 14 31.73 16.89 -4.47
N LEU A 15 31.40 15.62 -4.29
CA LEU A 15 30.04 15.11 -4.45
C LEU A 15 29.23 15.63 -3.26
N ALA A 16 28.56 16.76 -3.44
CA ALA A 16 27.51 17.16 -2.50
C ALA A 16 26.37 16.14 -2.59
N PRO A 17 25.87 15.60 -1.46
CA PRO A 17 24.70 14.73 -1.50
C PRO A 17 23.52 15.55 -2.06
N LEU A 18 22.88 15.06 -3.12
CA LEU A 18 21.56 15.56 -3.51
C LEU A 18 20.63 15.27 -2.32
N GLN A 19 20.30 16.28 -1.53
CA GLN A 19 19.18 16.22 -0.61
C GLN A 19 17.92 16.21 -1.47
N ALA A 20 17.33 15.02 -1.64
CA ALA A 20 15.99 14.91 -2.18
C ALA A 20 15.05 15.75 -1.30
N ALA A 21 14.31 16.68 -1.92
CA ALA A 21 13.27 17.41 -1.21
C ALA A 21 12.26 16.40 -0.63
N ALA A 22 11.77 16.66 0.58
CA ALA A 22 10.70 15.85 1.15
C ALA A 22 9.48 15.92 0.23
N LEU A 23 8.90 14.76 -0.08
CA LEU A 23 7.72 14.64 -0.92
C LEU A 23 6.51 15.27 -0.20
N ASP A 24 5.91 16.30 -0.80
CA ASP A 24 4.69 16.93 -0.28
C ASP A 24 3.45 16.22 -0.83
N CYS A 25 2.87 15.34 -0.01
CA CYS A 25 1.67 14.60 -0.38
C CYS A 25 0.37 15.38 -0.14
N ALA A 26 0.42 16.57 0.45
CA ALA A 26 -0.76 17.41 0.56
C ALA A 26 -1.12 18.02 -0.81
N GLU A 27 -0.12 18.36 -1.61
CA GLU A 27 -0.29 18.99 -2.94
C GLU A 27 0.73 18.43 -3.95
N PRO A 28 0.62 17.14 -4.34
CA PRO A 28 1.56 16.55 -5.30
C PRO A 28 1.41 17.18 -6.68
N VAL A 29 2.51 17.70 -7.25
CA VAL A 29 2.49 18.46 -8.51
C VAL A 29 2.69 17.57 -9.73
N THR A 30 3.55 16.56 -9.63
CA THR A 30 3.86 15.67 -10.77
C THR A 30 3.14 14.33 -10.63
N THR A 31 2.88 13.65 -11.74
CA THR A 31 2.33 12.28 -11.71
C THR A 31 3.23 11.30 -10.94
N ALA A 32 4.54 11.53 -10.94
CA ALA A 32 5.48 10.74 -10.16
C ALA A 32 5.28 10.97 -8.65
N ASP A 33 5.11 12.23 -8.24
CA ASP A 33 4.82 12.58 -6.84
C ASP A 33 3.46 12.01 -6.41
N MET A 34 2.43 12.15 -7.24
CA MET A 34 1.10 11.58 -7.00
C MET A 34 1.18 10.05 -6.78
N SER A 35 1.88 9.33 -7.68
CA SER A 35 2.07 7.89 -7.54
C SER A 35 2.89 7.51 -6.30
N ALA A 36 3.91 8.29 -5.95
CA ALA A 36 4.72 8.03 -4.76
C ALA A 36 3.90 8.23 -3.48
N CYS A 37 3.07 9.27 -3.41
CA CYS A 37 2.15 9.51 -2.30
C CYS A 37 1.08 8.43 -2.19
N ALA A 38 0.38 8.13 -3.29
CA ALA A 38 -0.64 7.09 -3.34
C ALA A 38 -0.08 5.72 -2.92
N ARG A 39 1.18 5.41 -3.28
CA ARG A 39 1.85 4.20 -2.84
C ARG A 39 2.10 4.19 -1.33
N ALA A 40 2.60 5.29 -0.77
CA ALA A 40 2.86 5.38 0.66
C ALA A 40 1.56 5.25 1.48
N GLU A 41 0.49 5.89 1.02
CA GLU A 41 -0.84 5.77 1.62
C GLU A 41 -1.41 4.35 1.49
N LEU A 42 -1.27 3.72 0.32
CA LEU A 42 -1.68 2.33 0.12
C LEU A 42 -0.91 1.38 1.05
N ASP A 43 0.41 1.56 1.22
CA ASP A 43 1.21 0.73 2.12
C ASP A 43 0.71 0.87 3.58
N ALA A 44 0.32 2.08 4.00
CA ALA A 44 -0.28 2.32 5.32
C ALA A 44 -1.69 1.70 5.44
N ALA A 45 -2.53 1.83 4.42
CA ALA A 45 -3.85 1.24 4.38
C ALA A 45 -3.80 -0.30 4.38
N ASP A 46 -2.85 -0.91 3.67
CA ASP A 46 -2.64 -2.35 3.68
C ASP A 46 -2.19 -2.84 5.07
N ALA A 47 -1.37 -2.07 5.78
CA ALA A 47 -1.04 -2.40 7.17
C ALA A 47 -2.29 -2.37 8.07
N ALA A 48 -3.15 -1.37 7.92
CA ALA A 48 -4.42 -1.28 8.66
C ALA A 48 -5.38 -2.43 8.31
N LEU A 49 -5.51 -2.77 7.03
CA LEU A 49 -6.29 -3.91 6.54
C LEU A 49 -5.83 -5.22 7.19
N ASN A 50 -4.52 -5.45 7.27
CA ASN A 50 -3.97 -6.67 7.86
C ASN A 50 -4.19 -6.75 9.37
N LEU A 51 -4.24 -5.62 10.08
CA LEU A 51 -4.64 -5.58 11.49
C LEU A 51 -6.12 -5.92 11.64
N ALA A 52 -7.00 -5.28 10.86
CA ALA A 52 -8.43 -5.55 10.85
C ALA A 52 -8.74 -7.02 10.47
N TRP A 53 -8.00 -7.58 9.50
CA TRP A 53 -8.11 -8.99 9.12
C TRP A 53 -7.87 -9.93 10.29
N LYS A 54 -6.83 -9.69 11.09
CA LYS A 54 -6.51 -10.53 12.26
C LYS A 54 -7.61 -10.47 13.31
N ALA A 55 -8.14 -9.28 13.59
CA ALA A 55 -9.25 -9.11 14.53
C ALA A 55 -10.53 -9.81 14.03
N ALA A 56 -10.88 -9.60 12.75
CA ALA A 56 -12.02 -10.26 12.12
C ALA A 56 -11.89 -11.79 12.12
N LEU A 57 -10.69 -12.32 11.83
CA LEU A 57 -10.45 -13.76 11.84
C LEU A 57 -10.56 -14.33 13.26
N ALA A 58 -10.00 -13.67 14.26
CA ALA A 58 -10.13 -14.09 15.65
C ALA A 58 -11.62 -14.13 16.08
N HIS A 59 -12.40 -13.11 15.71
CA HIS A 59 -13.84 -13.11 15.96
C HIS A 59 -14.57 -14.26 15.24
N ALA A 60 -14.21 -14.54 13.99
CA ALA A 60 -14.77 -15.68 13.25
C ALA A 60 -14.42 -17.02 13.92
N GLU A 61 -13.19 -17.19 14.39
CA GLU A 61 -12.76 -18.39 15.13
C GLU A 61 -13.50 -18.54 16.47
N GLU A 62 -13.82 -17.43 17.16
CA GLU A 62 -14.65 -17.45 18.37
C GLU A 62 -16.08 -17.93 18.07
N LEU A 63 -16.69 -17.45 16.98
CA LEU A 63 -18.01 -17.91 16.53
C LEU A 63 -18.02 -19.41 16.20
N ASP A 64 -16.88 -19.93 15.73
CA ASP A 64 -16.73 -21.34 15.36
C ASP A 64 -16.61 -22.29 16.57
N THR A 65 -16.47 -21.78 17.80
CA THR A 65 -16.27 -22.60 19.02
C THR A 65 -17.50 -23.42 19.43
N TYR A 66 -18.70 -23.08 18.93
CA TYR A 66 -19.95 -23.75 19.28
C TYR A 66 -20.60 -24.49 18.10
N LEU A 67 -19.86 -24.73 17.01
CA LEU A 67 -20.38 -25.41 15.82
C LEU A 67 -20.68 -26.89 16.09
N SER A 68 -21.79 -27.34 15.50
CA SER A 68 -22.15 -28.75 15.37
C SER A 68 -21.41 -29.40 14.19
N GLU A 69 -21.37 -30.73 14.17
CA GLU A 69 -20.77 -31.47 13.07
C GLU A 69 -21.48 -31.16 11.75
N GLY A 70 -20.71 -30.78 10.73
CA GLY A 70 -21.19 -30.47 9.38
C GLY A 70 -21.60 -29.01 9.15
N GLU A 71 -21.57 -28.15 10.17
CA GLU A 71 -21.78 -26.71 9.98
C GLU A 71 -20.57 -26.04 9.32
N GLU A 72 -20.83 -25.01 8.51
CA GLU A 72 -19.78 -24.25 7.83
C GLU A 72 -19.05 -23.34 8.83
N LYS A 73 -17.72 -23.36 8.78
CA LYS A 73 -16.88 -22.50 9.61
C LYS A 73 -16.91 -21.07 9.11
N THR A 74 -17.23 -20.15 10.01
CA THR A 74 -17.20 -18.71 9.76
C THR A 74 -15.82 -18.26 9.32
N ALA A 75 -14.75 -18.80 9.92
CA ALA A 75 -13.37 -18.46 9.54
C ALA A 75 -13.04 -18.87 8.09
N ASP A 76 -13.50 -20.04 7.64
CA ASP A 76 -13.28 -20.53 6.27
C ASP A 76 -14.08 -19.71 5.25
N ALA A 77 -15.33 -19.37 5.59
CA ALA A 77 -16.18 -18.49 4.78
C ALA A 77 -15.55 -17.08 4.64
N LEU A 78 -15.07 -16.51 5.76
CA LEU A 78 -14.41 -15.21 5.78
C LEU A 78 -13.12 -15.21 4.94
N LEU A 79 -12.30 -16.26 5.04
CA LEU A 79 -11.09 -16.42 4.23
C LEU A 79 -11.40 -16.52 2.73
N THR A 80 -12.46 -17.27 2.40
CA THR A 80 -12.93 -17.38 1.01
C THR A 80 -13.38 -16.02 0.47
N ALA A 81 -14.16 -15.26 1.25
CA ALA A 81 -14.58 -13.92 0.89
C ALA A 81 -13.39 -12.95 0.71
N GLN A 82 -12.39 -13.01 1.60
CA GLN A 82 -11.20 -12.16 1.50
C GLN A 82 -10.39 -12.44 0.23
N ARG A 83 -10.21 -13.70 -0.15
CA ARG A 83 -9.52 -14.09 -1.39
C ARG A 83 -10.28 -13.65 -2.63
N ALA A 84 -11.60 -13.82 -2.64
CA ALA A 84 -12.45 -13.34 -3.72
C ALA A 84 -12.41 -11.81 -3.85
N TRP A 85 -12.37 -11.09 -2.71
CA TRP A 85 -12.22 -9.64 -2.71
C TRP A 85 -10.89 -9.17 -3.32
N ILE A 86 -9.77 -9.85 -3.06
CA ILE A 86 -8.47 -9.51 -3.68
C ILE A 86 -8.55 -9.61 -5.21
N ASP A 87 -9.09 -10.72 -5.72
CA ASP A 87 -9.25 -10.92 -7.16
C ASP A 87 -10.17 -9.86 -7.79
N PHE A 88 -11.28 -9.53 -7.12
CA PHE A 88 -12.16 -8.44 -7.53
C PHE A 88 -11.44 -7.08 -7.52
N ARG A 89 -10.75 -6.74 -6.43
CA ARG A 89 -10.02 -5.47 -6.25
C ARG A 89 -9.03 -5.28 -7.39
N ASP A 90 -8.19 -6.27 -7.63
CA ASP A 90 -7.11 -6.16 -8.61
C ASP A 90 -7.67 -6.00 -10.03
N LYS A 91 -8.75 -6.73 -10.37
CA LYS A 91 -9.43 -6.61 -11.68
C LYS A 91 -10.16 -5.28 -11.84
N ALA A 92 -10.86 -4.82 -10.81
CA ALA A 92 -11.57 -3.55 -10.82
C ALA A 92 -10.58 -2.39 -10.98
N CYS A 93 -9.53 -2.35 -10.17
CA CYS A 93 -8.53 -1.29 -10.23
C CYS A 93 -7.73 -1.29 -11.52
N PHE A 94 -7.42 -2.46 -12.08
CA PHE A 94 -6.85 -2.53 -13.42
C PHE A 94 -7.79 -1.90 -14.46
N ALA A 95 -9.09 -2.21 -14.41
CA ALA A 95 -10.07 -1.66 -15.33
C ALA A 95 -10.21 -0.13 -15.21
N GLU A 96 -10.22 0.43 -14.00
CA GLU A 96 -10.23 1.87 -13.75
C GLU A 96 -8.97 2.54 -14.35
N GLY A 97 -7.79 1.95 -14.14
CA GLY A 97 -6.56 2.46 -14.75
C GLY A 97 -6.56 2.49 -16.28
N LEU A 98 -7.34 1.63 -16.94
CA LEU A 98 -7.43 1.60 -18.40
C LEU A 98 -8.09 2.85 -19.00
N GLU A 99 -8.74 3.70 -18.20
CA GLU A 99 -9.19 5.03 -18.63
C GLU A 99 -8.00 5.88 -19.12
N TYR A 100 -6.82 5.72 -18.52
CA TYR A 100 -5.61 6.48 -18.81
C TYR A 100 -4.57 5.69 -19.61
N ARG A 101 -5.03 4.70 -20.39
CA ARG A 101 -4.19 3.69 -21.04
C ARG A 101 -2.97 4.29 -21.77
N GLY A 102 -1.79 3.77 -21.43
CA GLY A 102 -0.53 4.13 -22.09
C GLY A 102 0.12 5.43 -21.58
N GLY A 103 -0.53 6.14 -20.65
CA GLY A 103 0.03 7.28 -19.93
C GLY A 103 0.51 6.91 -18.54
N THR A 104 1.25 7.81 -17.89
CA THR A 104 1.70 7.66 -16.50
C THR A 104 0.54 7.64 -15.50
N LEU A 105 -0.55 8.34 -15.81
CA LEU A 105 -1.75 8.38 -14.98
C LEU A 105 -2.44 7.02 -14.83
N GLN A 106 -2.23 6.07 -15.76
CA GLN A 106 -2.77 4.72 -15.62
C GLN A 106 -2.30 4.05 -14.33
N THR A 107 -1.01 4.12 -14.03
CA THR A 107 -0.47 3.53 -12.80
C THR A 107 -0.94 4.29 -11.57
N THR A 108 -1.00 5.61 -11.65
CA THR A 108 -1.49 6.47 -10.57
C THR A 108 -2.94 6.17 -10.21
N GLU A 109 -3.81 6.01 -11.21
CA GLU A 109 -5.22 5.66 -11.01
C GLU A 109 -5.38 4.26 -10.38
N VAL A 110 -4.60 3.28 -10.82
CA VAL A 110 -4.59 1.95 -10.20
C VAL A 110 -4.25 2.05 -8.70
N LEU A 111 -3.25 2.85 -8.33
CA LEU A 111 -2.85 3.03 -6.92
C LEU A 111 -3.97 3.67 -6.09
N TYR A 112 -4.62 4.72 -6.60
CA TYR A 112 -5.73 5.35 -5.91
C TYR A 112 -6.94 4.42 -5.75
N CYS A 113 -7.26 3.62 -6.77
CA CYS A 113 -8.30 2.61 -6.64
C CYS A 113 -7.93 1.57 -5.57
N LEU A 114 -6.70 1.06 -5.58
CA LEU A 114 -6.24 0.08 -4.58
C LEU A 114 -6.38 0.65 -3.17
N LEU A 115 -5.95 1.89 -2.95
CA LEU A 115 -6.09 2.59 -1.68
C LEU A 115 -7.56 2.64 -1.23
N ARG A 116 -8.45 3.19 -2.07
CA ARG A 116 -9.89 3.30 -1.78
C ARG A 116 -10.52 1.95 -1.43
N GLN A 117 -10.17 0.91 -2.19
CA GLN A 117 -10.72 -0.43 -1.97
C GLN A 117 -10.18 -1.08 -0.70
N THR A 118 -8.89 -0.89 -0.39
CA THR A 118 -8.26 -1.37 0.85
C THR A 118 -8.87 -0.68 2.07
N GLU A 119 -9.07 0.63 2.05
CA GLU A 119 -9.72 1.37 3.15
C GLU A 119 -11.15 0.89 3.39
N ARG A 120 -11.93 0.72 2.32
CA ARG A 120 -13.30 0.21 2.43
C ARG A 120 -13.34 -1.19 3.02
N ARG A 121 -12.48 -2.08 2.53
CA ARG A 121 -12.42 -3.45 3.05
C ARG A 121 -11.97 -3.49 4.51
N THR A 122 -11.08 -2.58 4.91
CA THR A 122 -10.66 -2.42 6.31
C THR A 122 -11.88 -2.11 7.19
N GLN A 123 -12.75 -1.19 6.77
CA GLN A 123 -14.00 -0.88 7.49
C GLN A 123 -14.95 -2.07 7.54
N ASP A 124 -15.12 -2.80 6.43
CA ASP A 124 -15.96 -4.01 6.40
C ASP A 124 -15.46 -5.08 7.40
N LEU A 125 -14.14 -5.25 7.50
CA LEU A 125 -13.52 -6.20 8.44
C LEU A 125 -13.65 -5.74 9.90
N ILE A 126 -13.46 -4.46 10.18
CA ILE A 126 -13.68 -3.88 11.51
C ILE A 126 -15.13 -4.09 11.95
N TYR A 127 -16.09 -3.78 11.07
CA TYR A 127 -17.50 -3.98 11.33
C TYR A 127 -17.83 -5.44 11.65
N PHE A 128 -17.28 -6.37 10.86
CA PHE A 128 -17.45 -7.80 11.10
C PHE A 128 -16.80 -8.25 12.42
N GLY A 129 -15.59 -7.76 12.72
CA GLY A 129 -14.81 -8.13 13.91
C GLY A 129 -15.38 -7.63 15.25
N GLY A 130 -16.51 -6.92 15.25
CA GLY A 130 -17.21 -6.50 16.47
C GLY A 130 -16.66 -5.22 17.13
N GLU A 131 -15.64 -4.58 16.54
CA GLU A 131 -15.17 -3.26 16.94
C GLU A 131 -16.10 -2.20 16.31
N LYS A 132 -17.11 -1.76 17.07
CA LYS A 132 -18.03 -0.68 16.67
C LYS A 132 -17.63 0.66 17.26
#